data_AF-A0AAD2FI41-F1
#
_entry.id   AF-A0AAD2FI41-F1
#
_cell.length_a   1.000
_cell.length_b   1.000
_cell.length_c   1.000
_cell.angle_alpha   90.00
_cell.angle_beta   90.00
_cell.angle_gamma   90.00
#
_symmetry.space_group_name_H-M   'P 1'
#
loop_
_entity.id
_entity.type
_entity.pdbx_description
1 polymer ?
#
loop_
_entity_poly.entity_id
_entity_poly.type
_entity_poly.pdbx_seq_one_letter_code
_entity_poly.pdbx_strand_id
1 'polypeptide(L)'
;MALTFFSPQEWDQILSPVLRAALPKAGICRNFPCAMVYAPIALQGVGVPHPYGLQVIKHLDMLLRHPANQTKTGAFLEAVLQAHQLETGTSYGLFQQVYSNTSILASDTWAKRT
;
A
#
# COMPACT_ATOMS: atom_id res chain seq x y z
N MET A 1 -11.40 8.55 9.11
CA MET A 1 -10.18 8.66 8.26
C MET A 1 -10.27 7.54 7.22
N ALA A 2 -10.16 7.85 5.93
CA ALA A 2 -10.56 6.95 4.85
C ALA A 2 -9.73 5.63 4.78
N LEU A 3 -10.43 4.53 4.49
CA LEU A 3 -9.98 3.13 4.45
C LEU A 3 -9.09 2.78 3.23
N THR A 4 -8.02 3.53 2.96
CA THR A 4 -7.18 3.28 1.76
C THR A 4 -5.93 2.45 2.03
N PHE A 5 -5.75 1.98 3.27
CA PHE A 5 -4.61 1.14 3.64
C PHE A 5 -5.05 -0.08 4.45
N PHE A 6 -4.81 -1.26 3.88
CA PHE A 6 -4.91 -2.54 4.59
C PHE A 6 -3.51 -3.15 4.75
N SER A 7 -3.30 -3.81 5.88
CA SER A 7 -2.12 -4.64 6.12
C SER A 7 -2.11 -5.86 5.19
N PRO A 8 -0.95 -6.51 4.98
CA PRO A 8 -0.88 -7.75 4.20
C PRO A 8 -1.82 -8.83 4.74
N GLN A 9 -1.95 -8.93 6.06
CA GLN A 9 -2.80 -9.91 6.73
C GLN A 9 -4.30 -9.65 6.52
N GLU A 10 -4.71 -8.37 6.52
CA GLU A 10 -6.08 -7.98 6.18
C GLU A 10 -6.38 -8.28 4.72
N TRP A 11 -5.43 -8.04 3.82
CA TRP A 11 -5.56 -8.42 2.41
C TRP A 11 -5.70 -9.92 2.21
N ASP A 12 -4.94 -10.74 2.94
CA ASP A 12 -5.06 -12.20 2.90
C ASP A 12 -6.45 -12.66 3.37
N GLN A 13 -6.99 -12.04 4.42
CA GLN A 13 -8.35 -12.33 4.90
C GLN A 13 -9.42 -11.97 3.87
N ILE A 14 -9.28 -10.81 3.22
CA ILE A 14 -10.20 -10.33 2.18
C ILE A 14 -10.12 -11.21 0.92
N LEU A 15 -8.92 -11.63 0.51
CA LEU A 15 -8.68 -12.40 -0.71
C LEU A 15 -8.95 -13.89 -0.56
N SER A 16 -8.80 -14.45 0.64
CA SER A 16 -9.03 -15.86 0.93
C SER A 16 -10.34 -16.41 0.32
N PRO A 17 -11.53 -15.82 0.55
CA PRO A 17 -12.76 -16.31 -0.06
C PRO A 17 -12.78 -16.17 -1.59
N VAL A 18 -12.19 -15.11 -2.12
CA VAL A 18 -12.12 -14.84 -3.58
C VAL A 18 -11.25 -15.88 -4.27
N LEU A 19 -10.04 -16.13 -3.76
CA LEU A 19 -9.12 -17.13 -4.29
C LEU A 19 -9.70 -18.54 -4.17
N ARG A 20 -10.35 -18.85 -3.05
CA ARG A 20 -10.99 -20.15 -2.83
C ARG A 20 -12.11 -20.44 -3.84
N ALA A 21 -12.80 -19.40 -4.32
CA ALA A 21 -13.82 -19.52 -5.36
C ALA A 21 -13.24 -19.48 -6.79
N ALA A 22 -12.21 -18.66 -7.03
CA ALA A 22 -11.62 -18.43 -8.34
C ALA A 22 -10.66 -19.54 -8.78
N LEU A 23 -9.85 -20.10 -7.87
CA LEU A 23 -8.84 -21.12 -8.21
C LEU A 23 -9.45 -22.38 -8.84
N PRO A 24 -10.55 -22.96 -8.30
CA PRO A 24 -11.19 -24.12 -8.95
C PRO A 24 -11.74 -23.80 -10.34
N LYS A 25 -12.18 -22.56 -10.57
CA LYS A 25 -12.67 -22.11 -11.88
C LYS A 25 -11.54 -21.93 -12.88
N ALA A 26 -10.33 -21.64 -12.42
CA ALA A 26 -9.11 -21.61 -13.22
C ALA A 26 -8.47 -23.00 -13.42
N GLY A 27 -9.09 -24.08 -12.91
CA GLY A 27 -8.54 -25.44 -12.99
C GLY A 27 -7.44 -25.74 -11.98
N ILE A 28 -7.25 -24.88 -10.98
CA ILE A 28 -6.23 -25.01 -9.92
C ILE A 28 -6.88 -25.57 -8.64
N CYS A 29 -6.12 -26.32 -7.86
CA CYS A 29 -6.59 -26.85 -6.58
C CYS A 29 -7.06 -25.73 -5.64
N ARG A 30 -8.18 -25.95 -4.94
CA ARG A 30 -8.73 -24.98 -3.97
C ARG A 30 -7.77 -24.67 -2.82
N ASN A 31 -6.95 -25.65 -2.42
CA ASN A 31 -5.99 -25.52 -1.32
C ASN A 31 -4.58 -25.22 -1.82
N PHE A 32 -4.45 -24.65 -3.02
CA PHE A 32 -3.15 -24.26 -3.55
C PHE A 32 -2.51 -23.17 -2.67
N PRO A 33 -1.20 -23.27 -2.36
CA PRO A 33 -0.55 -22.34 -1.45
C PRO A 33 -0.55 -20.91 -2.00
N CYS A 34 -0.99 -19.93 -1.17
CA CYS A 34 -1.05 -18.53 -1.57
C CYS A 34 0.29 -17.98 -2.07
N ALA A 35 1.42 -18.44 -1.51
CA ALA A 35 2.75 -18.06 -1.98
C ALA A 35 2.97 -18.37 -3.46
N MET A 36 2.44 -19.49 -3.97
CA MET A 36 2.53 -19.86 -5.38
C MET A 36 1.49 -19.13 -6.25
N VAL A 37 0.37 -18.69 -5.67
CA VAL A 37 -0.60 -17.83 -6.38
C VAL A 37 0.04 -16.49 -6.75
N TYR A 38 0.75 -15.90 -5.80
CA TYR A 38 1.42 -14.61 -5.98
C TYR A 38 2.79 -14.70 -6.67
N ALA A 39 3.35 -15.90 -6.79
CA ALA A 39 4.62 -16.12 -7.46
C ALA A 39 4.52 -15.83 -8.97
N PRO A 40 5.63 -15.40 -9.61
CA PRO A 40 5.66 -15.16 -11.05
C PRO A 40 5.51 -16.45 -11.84
N ILE A 41 4.99 -16.33 -13.07
CA ILE A 41 4.79 -17.47 -13.99
C ILE A 41 6.12 -18.19 -14.29
N ALA A 42 7.24 -17.46 -14.33
CA ALA A 42 8.58 -18.02 -14.51
C ALA A 42 8.98 -19.02 -13.41
N LEU A 43 8.41 -18.91 -12.21
CA LEU A 43 8.64 -19.82 -11.09
C LEU A 43 7.44 -20.76 -10.86
N GLN A 44 6.69 -21.08 -11.93
CA GLN A 44 5.48 -21.92 -11.87
C GLN A 44 4.37 -21.35 -10.97
N GLY A 45 4.38 -20.05 -10.72
CA GLY A 45 3.31 -19.36 -10.03
C GLY A 45 2.14 -18.99 -10.95
N VAL A 46 1.02 -18.59 -10.34
CA VAL A 46 -0.17 -18.13 -11.09
C VAL A 46 0.03 -16.72 -11.65
N GLY A 47 1.00 -15.96 -11.11
CA GLY A 47 1.34 -14.62 -11.59
C GLY A 47 0.35 -13.55 -11.16
N VAL A 48 -0.49 -13.80 -10.14
CA VAL A 48 -1.44 -12.80 -9.64
C VAL A 48 -0.67 -11.80 -8.78
N PRO A 49 -0.68 -10.49 -9.08
CA PRO A 49 -0.02 -9.51 -8.22
C PRO A 49 -0.73 -9.41 -6.87
N HIS A 50 0.04 -9.41 -5.79
CA HIS A 50 -0.52 -9.24 -4.44
C HIS A 50 -1.13 -7.84 -4.27
N PRO A 51 -2.40 -7.70 -3.84
CA PRO A 51 -3.08 -6.40 -3.75
C PRO A 51 -2.42 -5.38 -2.82
N TYR A 52 -1.77 -5.82 -1.74
CA TYR A 52 -0.93 -4.93 -0.92
C TYR A 52 0.15 -4.20 -1.74
N GLY A 53 0.84 -4.91 -2.65
CA GLY A 53 1.84 -4.28 -3.52
C GLY A 53 1.20 -3.29 -4.49
N LEU A 54 0.05 -3.65 -5.08
CA LEU A 54 -0.70 -2.74 -5.95
C LEU A 54 -1.17 -1.48 -5.21
N GLN A 55 -1.58 -1.62 -3.95
CA GLN A 55 -2.00 -0.52 -3.10
C GLN A 55 -0.85 0.49 -2.91
N VAL A 56 0.35 0.02 -2.56
CA VAL A 56 1.52 0.88 -2.41
C VAL A 56 1.89 1.54 -3.74
N ILE A 57 1.86 0.80 -4.84
CA ILE A 57 2.11 1.37 -6.18
C ILE A 57 1.13 2.49 -6.51
N LYS A 58 -0.16 2.33 -6.18
CA LYS A 58 -1.18 3.36 -6.40
C LYS A 58 -0.95 4.59 -5.52
N HIS A 59 -0.50 4.41 -4.29
CA HIS A 59 -0.14 5.53 -3.42
C HIS A 59 1.07 6.29 -3.94
N LEU A 60 2.10 5.59 -4.42
CA LEU A 60 3.26 6.22 -5.07
C LEU A 60 2.88 6.96 -6.36
N ASP A 61 2.03 6.36 -7.20
CA ASP A 61 1.50 7.04 -8.40
C ASP A 61 0.76 8.33 -8.02
N MET A 62 -0.07 8.28 -6.98
CA MET A 62 -0.78 9.45 -6.46
C MET A 62 0.20 10.55 -5.98
N LEU A 63 1.22 10.17 -5.21
CA LEU A 63 2.23 11.09 -4.68
C LEU A 63 3.10 11.74 -5.77
N LEU A 64 3.38 11.04 -6.87
CA LEU A 64 4.18 11.59 -7.96
C LEU A 64 3.32 12.42 -8.94
N ARG A 65 2.13 11.91 -9.27
CA ARG A 65 1.32 12.46 -10.36
C ARG A 65 0.56 13.72 -9.97
N HIS A 66 0.03 13.81 -8.75
CA HIS A 66 -0.79 14.96 -8.37
C HIS A 66 0.01 16.25 -8.14
N PRO A 67 1.18 16.22 -7.46
CA PRO A 67 2.03 17.40 -7.34
C PRO A 67 2.55 17.86 -8.71
N ALA A 68 2.98 16.93 -9.56
CA ALA A 68 3.48 17.26 -10.90
C ALA A 68 2.43 17.96 -11.79
N ASN A 69 1.15 17.59 -11.65
CA ASN A 69 0.05 18.18 -12.42
C ASN A 69 -0.65 19.36 -11.71
N GLN A 70 -0.13 19.82 -10.57
CA GLN A 70 -0.71 20.92 -9.77
C GLN A 70 -2.21 20.77 -9.51
N THR A 71 -2.68 19.55 -9.26
CA THR A 71 -4.11 19.33 -9.01
C THR A 71 -4.48 19.77 -7.60
N LYS A 72 -5.77 20.02 -7.33
CA LYS A 72 -6.26 20.31 -5.96
C LYS A 72 -5.87 19.21 -4.96
N THR A 73 -5.87 17.95 -5.40
CA THR A 73 -5.37 16.80 -4.61
C THR A 73 -3.89 16.95 -4.25
N GLY A 74 -3.06 17.51 -5.14
CA GLY A 74 -1.66 17.81 -4.85
C GLY A 74 -1.53 18.81 -3.69
N ALA A 75 -2.32 19.88 -3.68
CA ALA A 75 -2.33 20.85 -2.58
C ALA A 75 -2.74 20.21 -1.24
N PHE A 76 -3.71 19.29 -1.25
CA PHE A 76 -4.06 18.54 -0.03
C PHE A 76 -2.94 17.59 0.42
N LEU A 77 -2.27 16.93 -0.52
CA LEU A 77 -1.12 16.07 -0.20
C LEU A 77 0.02 16.89 0.41
N GLU A 78 0.33 18.06 -0.15
CA GLU A 78 1.33 18.97 0.39
C GLU A 78 0.97 19.44 1.80
N ALA A 79 -0.29 19.82 2.05
CA ALA A 79 -0.75 20.20 3.38
C ALA A 79 -0.61 19.04 4.40
N VAL A 80 -0.91 17.81 4.00
CA VAL A 80 -0.72 16.62 4.84
C VAL A 80 0.76 16.38 5.14
N LEU A 81 1.63 16.52 4.15
CA LEU A 81 3.09 16.37 4.34
C LEU A 81 3.66 17.47 5.25
N GLN A 82 3.21 18.72 5.09
CA GLN A 82 3.60 19.83 5.97
C GLN A 82 3.10 19.64 7.40
N ALA A 83 1.87 19.14 7.58
CA ALA A 83 1.36 18.79 8.90
C ALA A 83 2.20 17.68 9.55
N HIS A 84 2.54 16.63 8.81
CA HIS A 84 3.42 15.57 9.30
C HIS A 84 4.83 16.09 9.66
N GLN A 85 5.36 17.01 8.86
CA GLN A 85 6.64 17.66 9.14
C GLN A 85 6.58 18.48 10.44
N LEU A 86 5.46 19.17 10.68
CA LEU A 86 5.23 19.94 11.90
C LEU A 86 5.11 19.01 13.12
N GLU A 87 4.40 17.89 13.00
CA GLU A 87 4.27 16.88 14.07
C GLU A 87 5.61 16.25 14.44
N THR A 88 6.43 15.91 13.44
CA THR A 88 7.76 15.32 13.66
C THR A 88 8.80 16.33 14.10
N GLY A 89 8.54 17.63 13.93
CA GLY A 89 9.44 18.72 14.33
C GLY A 89 10.75 18.77 13.52
N THR A 90 10.78 18.21 12.31
CA THR A 90 12.01 18.14 11.50
C THR A 90 11.97 19.07 10.30
N SER A 91 13.14 19.49 9.82
CA SER A 91 13.28 20.25 8.57
C SER A 91 13.34 19.36 7.32
N TYR A 92 13.37 18.04 7.48
CA TYR A 92 13.58 17.07 6.41
C TYR A 92 12.25 16.53 5.85
N GLY A 93 12.26 16.09 4.59
CA GLY A 93 11.10 15.47 3.96
C GLY A 93 10.82 14.07 4.51
N LEU A 94 9.57 13.60 4.35
CA LEU A 94 9.10 12.30 4.88
C LEU A 94 10.03 11.11 4.53
N PHE A 95 10.55 11.07 3.30
CA PHE A 95 11.45 9.99 2.84
C PHE A 95 12.90 10.09 3.35
N GLN A 96 13.27 11.20 3.98
CA GLN A 96 14.62 11.42 4.52
C GLN A 96 14.71 11.05 6.01
N GLN A 97 13.57 10.78 6.65
CA GLN A 97 13.48 10.50 8.08
C GLN A 97 13.64 9.00 8.38
N VAL A 98 14.21 8.69 9.54
CA VAL A 98 14.26 7.31 10.05
C VAL A 98 12.93 6.98 10.73
N TYR A 99 12.13 6.13 10.09
CA TYR A 99 10.77 5.79 10.54
C TYR A 99 10.70 5.29 12.00
N SER A 100 11.68 4.49 12.45
CA SER A 100 11.71 3.99 13.83
C SER A 100 11.72 5.10 14.88
N ASN A 101 12.29 6.25 14.55
CA ASN A 101 12.48 7.36 15.49
C ASN A 101 11.34 8.37 15.38
N THR A 102 10.83 8.63 14.17
CA THR A 102 9.81 9.66 13.93
C THR A 102 8.38 9.14 14.03
N SER A 103 8.16 7.83 13.88
CA SER A 103 6.82 7.24 13.90
C SER A 103 6.05 7.45 15.20
N ILE A 104 6.75 7.56 16.34
CA ILE A 104 6.12 7.81 17.65
C ILE A 104 5.63 9.25 17.81
N LEU A 105 6.19 10.20 17.05
CA LEU A 105 5.87 11.62 17.13
C LEU A 105 4.73 12.01 16.18
N ALA A 106 4.52 11.21 15.13
CA ALA A 106 3.51 11.47 14.11
C ALA A 106 2.16 10.83 14.45
N SER A 107 1.09 11.58 14.15
CA SER A 107 -0.28 11.08 14.23
C SER A 107 -0.49 9.90 13.27
N ASP A 108 -1.43 9.02 13.63
CA ASP A 108 -1.83 7.86 12.81
C ASP A 108 -2.60 8.31 11.55
N THR A 109 -1.85 8.83 10.59
CA THR A 109 -2.38 9.30 9.31
C THR A 109 -2.07 8.31 8.18
N TRP A 110 -2.73 8.50 7.04
CA TRP A 110 -2.41 7.75 5.82
C TRP A 110 -0.92 7.88 5.46
N ALA A 111 -0.34 9.09 5.54
CA ALA A 111 1.06 9.33 5.20
C ALA A 111 2.06 8.58 6.10
N LYS A 112 1.70 8.30 7.37
CA LYS A 112 2.51 7.49 8.28
C LYS A 112 2.45 5.99 7.95
N ARG A 113 1.29 5.52 7.47
CA ARG A 113 1.06 4.10 7.21
C ARG A 113 1.56 3.64 5.84
N THR A 114 1.79 4.57 4.92
CA THR A 114 2.23 4.31 3.54
C THR A 114 3.73 4.11 3.48
#